data_AF-A0A536BK52-F1
#
_entry.id   AF-A0A536BK52-F1
#
_cell.length_a   1.000
_cell.length_b   1.000
_cell.length_c   1.000
_cell.angle_alpha   90.00
_cell.angle_beta   90.00
_cell.angle_gamma   90.00
#
_symmetry.space_group_name_H-M   'P 1'
#
loop_
_entity.id
_entity.type
_entity.pdbx_description
1 polymer ?
#
loop_
_entity_poly.entity_id
_entity_poly.type
_entity_poly.pdbx_seq_one_letter_code
_entity_poly.pdbx_strand_id
1 'polypeptide(L)'
;MFVSDQFKTAGQTDLDDLDFFPFPDLGTEFDAEKALDAPIDGFMIASKSPNLSKDLDSAKAFLEYLGKGKTQIIFTTAAPGNIAAGKDAETSNYNALQKKAVELISGAQKITQFLDRDTRPDFAGPNAMQAFLLNFLKDPNQDLDKFLKTIQDAWDALPPQ
;
A
#
# COMPACT_ATOMS: atom_id res chain seq x y z
N MET A 1 8.40 -7.23 -3.01
CA MET A 1 7.93 -5.84 -3.11
C MET A 1 7.42 -5.57 -4.53
N PHE A 2 6.49 -4.64 -4.76
CA PHE A 2 6.04 -4.30 -6.13
C PHE A 2 7.21 -3.91 -7.06
N VAL A 3 8.17 -3.15 -6.53
CA VAL A 3 9.38 -2.75 -7.28
C VAL A 3 10.24 -3.97 -7.66
N SER A 4 10.42 -4.95 -6.76
CA SER A 4 11.21 -6.15 -7.08
C SER A 4 10.61 -6.98 -8.21
N ASP A 5 9.29 -6.92 -8.43
CA ASP A 5 8.68 -7.61 -9.57
C ASP A 5 9.10 -7.03 -10.93
N GLN A 6 9.50 -5.75 -10.97
CA GLN A 6 10.01 -5.09 -12.19
C GLN A 6 11.44 -5.52 -12.56
N PHE A 7 12.20 -6.06 -11.61
CA PHE A 7 13.58 -6.51 -11.81
C PHE A 7 13.68 -7.98 -12.26
N LYS A 8 12.55 -8.72 -12.30
CA LYS A 8 12.52 -10.11 -12.78
C LYS A 8 12.97 -10.26 -14.24
N THR A 9 12.79 -9.23 -15.06
CA THR A 9 13.23 -9.20 -16.46
C THR A 9 14.69 -8.81 -16.62
N ALA A 10 15.28 -8.13 -15.62
CA ALA A 10 16.68 -7.72 -15.60
C ALA A 10 17.61 -8.90 -15.26
N GLY A 11 17.21 -9.73 -14.29
CA GLY A 11 17.87 -11.00 -13.97
C GLY A 11 17.97 -11.24 -12.46
N GLN A 12 18.41 -12.44 -12.07
CA GLN A 12 18.55 -12.78 -10.64
C GLN A 12 19.62 -11.94 -9.94
N THR A 13 20.73 -11.63 -10.62
CA THR A 13 21.80 -10.79 -10.05
C THR A 13 21.30 -9.40 -9.68
N ASP A 14 20.48 -8.77 -10.53
CA ASP A 14 19.93 -7.44 -10.24
C ASP A 14 18.90 -7.48 -9.10
N LEU A 15 18.17 -8.60 -8.98
CA LEU A 15 17.27 -8.83 -7.84
C LEU A 15 18.02 -9.02 -6.53
N ASP A 16 19.16 -9.71 -6.56
CA ASP A 16 20.00 -9.97 -5.39
C ASP A 16 20.74 -8.72 -4.91
N ASP A 17 21.04 -7.78 -5.83
CA ASP A 17 21.66 -6.48 -5.55
C ASP A 17 20.65 -5.37 -5.19
N LEU A 18 19.35 -5.65 -5.33
CA LEU A 18 18.30 -4.69 -5.02
C LEU A 18 18.21 -4.45 -3.50
N ASP A 19 18.14 -3.18 -3.11
CA ASP A 19 17.90 -2.76 -1.74
C ASP A 19 17.06 -1.47 -1.68
N PHE A 20 16.57 -1.11 -0.49
CA PHE A 20 15.78 0.10 -0.25
C PHE A 20 15.97 0.65 1.16
N PHE A 21 15.61 1.91 1.37
CA PHE A 21 15.64 2.62 2.64
C PHE A 21 14.41 3.53 2.73
N PRO A 22 13.97 3.94 3.93
CA PRO A 22 12.84 4.85 4.05
C PRO A 22 13.18 6.21 3.42
N PHE A 23 12.16 6.93 2.95
CA PHE A 23 12.34 8.31 2.51
C PHE A 23 12.97 9.15 3.65
N PRO A 24 13.94 10.03 3.37
CA PRO A 24 14.66 10.76 4.41
C PRO A 24 13.76 11.74 5.17
N ASP A 25 14.06 11.93 6.46
CA ASP A 25 13.49 12.97 7.30
C ASP A 25 13.76 14.35 6.69
N LEU A 26 12.76 15.25 6.76
CA LEU A 26 12.85 16.60 6.18
C LEU A 26 13.14 17.70 7.22
N GLY A 27 13.32 17.32 8.49
CA GLY A 27 13.52 18.24 9.60
C GLY A 27 12.21 18.89 10.09
N THR A 28 11.09 18.22 9.89
CA THR A 28 9.75 18.74 10.23
C THR A 28 9.15 17.99 11.42
N GLU A 29 8.11 18.55 12.03
CA GLU A 29 7.38 17.83 13.10
C GLU A 29 6.74 16.52 12.62
N PHE A 30 6.49 16.39 11.31
CA PHE A 30 5.89 15.20 10.71
C PHE A 30 6.84 14.01 10.62
N ASP A 31 8.16 14.21 10.73
CA ASP A 31 9.14 13.12 10.73
C ASP A 31 8.91 12.14 11.90
N ALA A 32 8.37 12.66 13.02
CA ALA A 32 8.00 11.85 14.19
C ALA A 32 6.89 10.82 13.88
N GLU A 33 6.09 11.04 12.84
CA GLU A 33 5.04 10.11 12.43
C GLU A 33 5.60 8.84 11.79
N LYS A 34 6.85 8.88 11.29
CA LYS A 34 7.46 7.77 10.54
C LYS A 34 6.46 7.11 9.61
N ALA A 35 5.70 7.94 8.88
CA ALA A 35 4.58 7.50 8.08
C ALA A 35 5.11 6.73 6.87
N LEU A 36 4.46 5.62 6.54
CA LEU A 36 4.83 4.77 5.43
C LEU A 36 3.57 4.29 4.70
N ASP A 37 3.56 4.47 3.38
CA ASP A 37 2.60 3.79 2.53
C ASP A 37 2.95 2.29 2.46
N ALA A 38 2.12 1.46 3.07
CA ALA A 38 2.17 0.02 2.97
C ALA A 38 0.74 -0.50 2.79
N PRO A 39 0.24 -0.56 1.54
CA PRO A 39 -1.10 -1.05 1.26
C PRO A 39 -1.30 -2.48 1.78
N ILE A 40 -2.39 -2.68 2.53
CA ILE A 40 -2.77 -3.94 3.16
C ILE A 40 -4.01 -4.47 2.44
N ASP A 41 -3.88 -5.66 1.88
CA ASP A 41 -5.02 -6.39 1.32
C ASP A 41 -5.69 -7.24 2.41
N GLY A 42 -7.00 -7.43 2.27
CA GLY A 42 -7.79 -8.17 3.24
C GLY A 42 -9.05 -8.77 2.65
N PHE A 43 -9.83 -9.41 3.52
CA PHE A 43 -11.06 -10.09 3.17
C PHE A 43 -12.21 -9.59 4.04
N MET A 44 -13.38 -9.44 3.45
CA MET A 44 -14.59 -8.98 4.14
C MET A 44 -15.77 -9.92 3.85
N ILE A 45 -16.68 -10.08 4.82
CA ILE A 45 -17.96 -10.75 4.59
C ILE A 45 -18.96 -9.72 4.07
N ALA A 46 -19.50 -9.94 2.87
CA ALA A 46 -20.51 -9.06 2.31
C ALA A 46 -21.84 -9.17 3.08
N SER A 47 -22.30 -8.04 3.64
CA SER A 47 -23.53 -7.97 4.45
C SER A 47 -24.81 -8.34 3.69
N LYS A 48 -24.78 -8.23 2.35
CA LYS A 48 -25.91 -8.52 1.45
C LYS A 48 -25.79 -9.87 0.74
N SER A 49 -24.87 -10.75 1.17
CA SER A 49 -24.77 -12.09 0.58
C SER A 49 -26.11 -12.84 0.72
N PRO A 50 -26.65 -13.43 -0.36
CA PRO A 50 -27.95 -14.09 -0.32
C PRO A 50 -27.97 -15.31 0.61
N ASN A 51 -26.80 -15.87 0.93
CA ASN A 51 -26.65 -17.03 1.81
C ASN A 51 -26.06 -16.65 3.18
N LEU A 52 -25.96 -15.35 3.51
CA LEU A 52 -25.26 -14.89 4.71
C LEU A 52 -25.76 -15.57 5.99
N SER A 53 -27.07 -15.65 6.20
CA SER A 53 -27.66 -16.24 7.40
C SER A 53 -27.36 -17.74 7.54
N LYS A 54 -27.17 -18.46 6.42
CA LYS A 54 -26.88 -19.88 6.39
C LYS A 54 -25.39 -20.17 6.57
N ASP A 55 -24.53 -19.35 5.95
CA ASP A 55 -23.11 -19.63 5.80
C ASP A 55 -22.22 -18.76 6.69
N LEU A 56 -22.78 -17.91 7.56
CA LEU A 56 -22.01 -16.96 8.37
C LEU A 56 -20.92 -17.62 9.21
N ASP A 57 -21.22 -18.74 9.86
CA ASP A 57 -20.26 -19.42 10.73
C ASP A 57 -19.10 -20.01 9.91
N SER A 58 -19.40 -20.61 8.76
CA SER A 58 -18.39 -21.11 7.81
C SER A 58 -17.54 -19.97 7.24
N ALA A 59 -18.15 -18.84 6.88
CA ALA A 59 -17.44 -17.65 6.39
C ALA A 59 -16.51 -17.07 7.45
N LYS A 60 -16.96 -16.99 8.72
CA LYS A 60 -16.12 -16.57 9.86
C LYS A 60 -14.96 -17.54 10.11
N ALA A 61 -15.22 -18.85 10.09
CA ALA A 61 -14.18 -19.86 10.25
C ALA A 61 -13.12 -19.75 9.15
N PHE A 62 -13.53 -19.47 7.91
CA PHE A 62 -12.60 -19.24 6.81
C PHE A 62 -11.79 -17.94 7.00
N LEU A 63 -12.41 -16.84 7.43
CA LEU A 63 -11.68 -15.61 7.75
C LEU A 63 -10.71 -15.79 8.92
N GLU A 64 -11.08 -16.57 9.94
CA GLU A 64 -10.16 -16.92 11.02
C GLU A 64 -8.94 -17.69 10.51
N TYR A 65 -9.17 -18.64 9.59
CA TYR A 65 -8.08 -19.37 8.93
C TYR A 65 -7.15 -18.42 8.16
N LEU A 66 -7.70 -17.51 7.35
CA LEU A 66 -6.92 -16.50 6.61
C LEU A 66 -6.18 -15.51 7.53
N GLY A 67 -6.74 -15.22 8.70
CA GLY A 67 -6.16 -14.31 9.69
C GLY A 67 -4.95 -14.85 10.44
N LYS A 68 -4.62 -16.16 10.34
CA LYS A 68 -3.43 -16.71 11.00
C LYS A 68 -2.17 -16.45 10.18
N GLY A 69 -1.07 -16.09 10.86
CA GLY A 69 0.23 -15.84 10.23
C GLY A 69 0.70 -17.02 9.37
N LYS A 70 0.54 -18.27 9.85
CA LYS A 70 0.86 -19.48 9.08
C LYS A 70 0.16 -19.57 7.72
N THR A 71 -1.08 -19.08 7.62
CA THR A 71 -1.84 -19.09 6.37
C THR A 71 -1.34 -17.99 5.44
N GLN A 72 -1.04 -16.81 5.99
CA GLN A 72 -0.45 -15.70 5.23
C GLN A 72 0.96 -16.04 4.71
N ILE A 73 1.73 -16.87 5.41
CA ILE A 73 3.02 -17.39 4.93
C ILE A 73 2.85 -18.21 3.64
N ILE A 74 1.78 -19.00 3.49
CA ILE A 74 1.50 -19.74 2.24
C ILE A 74 1.41 -18.76 1.07
N PHE A 75 0.68 -17.66 1.23
CA PHE A 75 0.52 -16.62 0.20
C PHE A 75 1.84 -15.92 -0.11
N THR A 76 2.55 -15.44 0.91
CA THR A 76 3.79 -14.66 0.73
C THR A 76 4.96 -15.50 0.23
N THR A 77 4.90 -16.83 0.39
CA THR A 77 5.85 -17.76 -0.26
C THR A 77 5.60 -17.84 -1.76
N ALA A 78 4.33 -17.92 -2.19
CA ALA A 78 3.96 -17.95 -3.60
C ALA A 78 4.11 -16.57 -4.28
N ALA A 79 4.00 -15.49 -3.50
CA ALA A 79 4.12 -14.11 -3.93
C ALA A 79 5.15 -13.36 -3.05
N PRO A 80 6.47 -13.55 -3.27
CA PRO A 80 7.53 -12.89 -2.48
C PRO A 80 7.56 -11.36 -2.67
N GLY A 81 6.71 -10.87 -3.57
CA GLY A 81 6.23 -9.49 -3.67
C GLY A 81 5.70 -8.91 -2.34
N ASN A 82 5.16 -9.76 -1.46
CA ASN A 82 4.40 -9.36 -0.28
C ASN A 82 5.02 -9.88 1.03
N ILE A 83 4.58 -9.32 2.15
CA ILE A 83 4.84 -9.81 3.50
C ILE A 83 3.54 -10.04 4.25
N ALA A 84 3.58 -10.87 5.29
CA ALA A 84 2.42 -11.17 6.11
C ALA A 84 2.12 -10.00 7.06
N ALA A 85 0.85 -9.73 7.31
CA ALA A 85 0.40 -8.70 8.26
C ALA A 85 0.24 -9.25 9.69
N GLY A 86 0.12 -10.57 9.84
CA GLY A 86 -0.03 -11.25 11.12
C GLY A 86 1.25 -11.22 11.94
N LYS A 87 1.14 -10.84 13.22
CA LYS A 87 2.27 -10.81 14.17
C LYS A 87 2.80 -12.21 14.52
N ASP A 88 2.00 -13.23 14.28
CA ASP A 88 2.32 -14.66 14.48
C ASP A 88 2.87 -15.33 13.21
N ALA A 89 3.19 -14.55 12.16
CA ALA A 89 3.78 -15.08 10.94
C ALA A 89 5.25 -15.47 11.14
N GLU A 90 5.61 -16.68 10.71
CA GLU A 90 6.99 -17.19 10.76
C GLU A 90 7.81 -16.66 9.58
N THR A 91 8.57 -15.58 9.80
CA THR A 91 9.30 -14.87 8.75
C THR A 91 10.74 -15.34 8.55
N SER A 92 11.17 -16.41 9.23
CA SER A 92 12.55 -16.93 9.16
C SER A 92 12.99 -17.29 7.73
N ASN A 93 12.06 -17.78 6.92
CA ASN A 93 12.27 -18.16 5.51
C ASN A 93 12.11 -17.01 4.51
N TYR A 94 11.84 -15.78 4.97
CA TYR A 94 11.78 -14.63 4.08
C TYR A 94 13.13 -14.35 3.43
N ASN A 95 13.07 -13.89 2.17
CA ASN A 95 14.25 -13.38 1.48
C ASN A 95 14.74 -12.05 2.11
N ALA A 96 15.91 -11.57 1.68
CA ALA A 96 16.52 -10.37 2.24
C ALA A 96 15.59 -9.13 2.17
N LEU A 97 14.96 -8.90 1.01
CA LEU A 97 14.04 -7.78 0.81
C LEU A 97 12.79 -7.86 1.70
N GLN A 98 12.20 -9.05 1.85
CA GLN A 98 11.05 -9.26 2.72
C GLN A 98 11.42 -9.05 4.19
N LYS A 99 12.59 -9.51 4.64
CA LYS A 99 13.08 -9.27 6.00
C LYS A 99 13.27 -7.78 6.28
N LYS A 100 13.87 -7.04 5.35
CA LYS A 100 14.02 -5.59 5.46
C LYS A 100 12.67 -4.87 5.45
N ALA A 101 11.70 -5.35 4.67
CA ALA A 101 10.35 -4.79 4.66
C ALA A 101 9.66 -4.97 6.02
N VAL A 102 9.77 -6.16 6.62
CA VAL A 102 9.26 -6.42 7.98
C VAL A 102 9.90 -5.49 9.00
N GLU A 103 11.22 -5.28 8.94
CA GLU A 103 11.94 -4.37 9.85
C GLU A 103 11.43 -2.93 9.72
N LEU A 104 11.37 -2.39 8.50
CA LEU A 104 10.92 -1.02 8.26
C LEU A 104 9.46 -0.79 8.64
N ILE A 105 8.57 -1.70 8.21
CA ILE A 105 7.12 -1.58 8.50
C ILE A 105 6.85 -1.73 10.01
N SER A 106 7.60 -2.58 10.71
CA SER A 106 7.48 -2.72 12.16
C SER A 106 7.93 -1.48 12.93
N GLY A 107 8.77 -0.63 12.31
CA GLY A 107 9.24 0.65 12.88
C GLY A 107 8.34 1.86 12.59
N ALA A 108 7.40 1.75 11.64
CA ALA A 108 6.49 2.82 11.26
C ALA A 108 5.51 3.14 12.41
N GLN A 109 5.22 4.43 12.66
CA GLN A 109 4.19 4.81 13.64
C GLN A 109 2.82 5.01 12.97
N LYS A 110 2.80 5.30 11.67
CA LYS A 110 1.60 5.37 10.85
C LYS A 110 1.79 4.58 9.57
N ILE A 111 0.79 3.76 9.25
CA ILE A 111 0.71 3.06 7.97
C ILE A 111 -0.46 3.64 7.18
N THR A 112 -0.18 4.16 6.00
CA THR A 112 -1.15 4.65 5.02
C THR A 112 -1.29 3.64 3.88
N GLN A 113 -2.37 3.73 3.10
CA GLN A 113 -2.76 2.74 2.11
C GLN A 113 -2.48 3.19 0.66
N PHE A 114 -1.65 4.22 0.48
CA PHE A 114 -1.44 4.94 -0.78
C PHE A 114 -2.65 5.80 -1.18
N LEU A 115 -2.38 6.86 -1.96
CA LEU A 115 -3.36 7.88 -2.31
C LEU A 115 -4.64 7.30 -2.93
N ASP A 116 -4.54 6.29 -3.79
CA ASP A 116 -5.69 5.70 -4.48
C ASP A 116 -6.63 4.86 -3.59
N ARG A 117 -6.20 4.52 -2.36
CA ARG A 117 -7.03 3.85 -1.34
C ARG A 117 -7.42 4.79 -0.20
N ASP A 118 -6.57 5.75 0.15
CA ASP A 118 -6.82 6.71 1.23
C ASP A 118 -7.68 7.91 0.80
N THR A 119 -7.91 8.08 -0.51
CA THR A 119 -8.84 9.07 -1.05
C THR A 119 -9.90 8.43 -1.94
N ARG A 120 -10.80 9.26 -2.46
CA ARG A 120 -11.83 8.85 -3.41
C ARG A 120 -11.23 8.54 -4.80
N PRO A 121 -11.65 7.46 -5.48
CA PRO A 121 -11.05 7.05 -6.75
C PRO A 121 -11.13 8.08 -7.88
N ASP A 122 -12.20 8.87 -7.92
CA ASP A 122 -12.40 9.96 -8.90
C ASP A 122 -11.47 11.16 -8.67
N PHE A 123 -10.86 11.28 -7.49
CA PHE A 123 -9.81 12.27 -7.23
C PHE A 123 -8.40 11.71 -7.40
N ALA A 124 -8.14 10.46 -6.99
CA ALA A 124 -6.83 9.82 -7.21
C ALA A 124 -6.56 9.50 -8.68
N GLY A 125 -7.62 9.38 -9.50
CA GLY A 125 -7.55 8.86 -10.86
C GLY A 125 -6.90 9.77 -11.91
N PRO A 126 -6.88 9.30 -13.17
CA PRO A 126 -6.21 9.95 -14.31
C PRO A 126 -6.77 11.34 -14.65
N ASN A 127 -7.99 11.66 -14.22
CA ASN A 127 -8.64 12.94 -14.52
C ASN A 127 -8.42 14.01 -13.42
N ALA A 128 -7.69 13.68 -12.36
CA ALA A 128 -7.40 14.57 -11.24
C ALA A 128 -5.93 14.40 -10.79
N MET A 129 -5.65 13.85 -9.60
CA MET A 129 -4.31 13.87 -9.02
C MET A 129 -3.22 13.29 -9.92
N GLN A 130 -3.47 12.19 -10.64
CA GLN A 130 -2.50 11.67 -11.61
C GLN A 130 -2.19 12.68 -12.73
N ALA A 131 -3.21 13.33 -13.31
CA ALA A 131 -3.01 14.36 -14.33
C ALA A 131 -2.31 15.60 -13.76
N PHE A 132 -2.65 16.02 -12.53
CA PHE A 132 -1.99 17.14 -11.86
C PHE A 132 -0.52 16.84 -11.60
N LEU A 133 -0.17 15.68 -11.05
CA LEU A 133 1.22 15.28 -10.84
C LEU A 133 2.00 15.21 -12.17
N LEU A 134 1.40 14.67 -13.23
CA LEU A 134 2.02 14.68 -14.57
C LEU A 134 2.20 16.09 -15.13
N ASN A 135 1.28 17.02 -14.84
CA ASN A 135 1.42 18.43 -15.21
C ASN A 135 2.59 19.07 -14.47
N PHE A 136 2.66 18.90 -13.15
CA PHE A 136 3.76 19.40 -12.33
C PHE A 136 5.12 18.85 -12.78
N LEU A 137 5.22 17.55 -13.09
CA LEU A 137 6.47 16.96 -13.59
C LEU A 137 6.91 17.53 -14.95
N LYS A 138 5.99 18.03 -15.78
CA LYS A 138 6.32 18.66 -17.07
C LYS A 138 6.79 20.10 -16.91
N ASP A 139 6.22 20.84 -15.95
CA ASP A 139 6.61 22.21 -15.65
C ASP A 139 6.58 22.47 -14.13
N PRO A 140 7.65 22.10 -13.40
CA PRO A 140 7.69 22.26 -11.96
C PRO A 140 7.92 23.71 -11.51
N ASN A 141 8.27 24.61 -12.43
CA ASN A 141 8.55 26.02 -12.15
C ASN A 141 7.36 26.94 -12.47
N GLN A 142 6.21 26.37 -12.85
CA GLN A 142 4.97 27.12 -13.05
C GLN A 142 4.55 27.87 -11.78
N ASP A 143 3.55 28.75 -11.92
CA ASP A 143 2.92 29.42 -10.78
C ASP A 143 2.25 28.38 -9.86
N LEU A 144 2.93 28.03 -8.76
CA LEU A 144 2.51 26.97 -7.84
C LEU A 144 1.25 27.35 -7.07
N ASP A 145 1.06 28.61 -6.71
CA ASP A 145 -0.13 29.04 -5.98
C ASP A 145 -1.37 28.87 -6.86
N LYS A 146 -1.27 29.28 -8.13
CA LYS A 146 -2.35 29.06 -9.11
C LYS A 146 -2.58 27.58 -9.41
N PHE A 147 -1.50 26.80 -9.49
CA PHE A 147 -1.60 25.37 -9.75
C PHE A 147 -2.27 24.62 -8.58
N LEU A 148 -1.83 24.88 -7.34
CA LEU A 148 -2.44 24.31 -6.13
C LEU A 148 -3.91 24.73 -5.99
N LYS A 149 -4.26 25.98 -6.33
CA LYS A 149 -5.65 26.43 -6.37
C LYS A 149 -6.49 25.62 -7.36
N THR A 150 -5.93 25.25 -8.52
CA THR A 150 -6.61 24.40 -9.51
C THR A 150 -6.91 23.00 -8.95
N ILE A 151 -5.98 22.43 -8.18
CA ILE A 151 -6.18 21.13 -7.51
C ILE A 151 -7.28 21.23 -6.45
N GLN A 152 -7.25 22.28 -5.63
CA GLN A 152 -8.28 22.51 -4.61
C GLN A 152 -9.67 22.70 -5.24
N ASP A 153 -9.79 23.48 -6.31
CA ASP A 153 -11.06 23.68 -7.01
C ASP A 153 -11.60 22.38 -7.60
N ALA A 154 -10.72 21.51 -8.10
CA ALA A 154 -11.11 20.19 -8.58
C ALA A 154 -11.63 19.30 -7.45
N TRP A 155 -11.03 19.34 -6.25
CA TRP A 155 -11.53 18.64 -5.06
C TRP A 155 -12.89 19.16 -4.61
N ASP A 156 -13.03 20.49 -4.48
CA ASP A 156 -14.25 21.13 -3.98
C ASP A 156 -15.45 20.94 -4.93
N ALA A 157 -15.19 20.72 -6.22
CA ALA A 157 -16.21 20.45 -7.21
C ALA A 157 -16.76 19.01 -7.19
N LEU A 158 -16.16 18.10 -6.40
CA LEU A 158 -16.57 16.69 -6.39
C LEU A 158 -17.94 16.52 -5.69
N PRO A 159 -18.80 15.61 -6.19
CA PRO A 159 -20.10 15.36 -5.57
C PRO A 159 -19.94 14.69 -4.19
N PRO A 160 -20.92 14.82 -3.28
CA PRO A 160 -20.96 14.05 -2.03
C PRO A 160 -20.86 12.54 -2.27
N GLN A 161 -20.28 11.81 -1.32
CA GLN A 161 -20.22 10.33 -1.32
C GLN A 161 -21.43 9.70 -0.62
#